data_AF-A0A934JV61-F1
#
_entry.id   AF-A0A934JV61-F1
#
_cell.length_a   1.000
_cell.length_b   1.000
_cell.length_c   1.000
_cell.angle_alpha   90.00
_cell.angle_beta   90.00
_cell.angle_gamma   90.00
#
_symmetry.space_group_name_H-M   'P 1'
#
loop_
_entity.id
_entity.type
_entity.pdbx_description
1 polymer ?
#
loop_
_entity_poly.entity_id
_entity_poly.type
_entity_poly.pdbx_seq_one_letter_code
_entity_poly.pdbx_strand_id
1 'polypeptide(L)'
;MKNSVSNTIKQPLNKGGLFLSLHEALQEERTQPEAHITGRFLPALSGSNLSFNDGFIFSQMEAIGFSHMRHQYIDTPIGQLRLDIGVFEG
;
A
#
# COMPACT_ATOMS: atom_id res chain seq x y z
N MET A 1 -19.31 -9.72 1.63
CA MET A 1 -17.91 -10.21 1.73
C MET A 1 -17.00 -8.99 1.78
N LYS A 2 -16.24 -8.78 2.86
CA LYS A 2 -15.19 -7.76 2.87
C LYS A 2 -14.04 -8.29 2.02
N ASN A 3 -13.75 -7.68 0.87
CA ASN A 3 -12.56 -8.00 0.11
C ASN A 3 -11.34 -7.58 0.93
N SER A 4 -10.62 -8.54 1.51
CA SER A 4 -9.35 -8.27 2.17
C SER A 4 -8.35 -7.72 1.14
N VAL A 5 -7.46 -6.83 1.57
CA VAL A 5 -6.33 -6.34 0.76
C VAL A 5 -5.54 -7.53 0.21
N SER A 6 -5.32 -8.57 1.01
CA SER A 6 -4.63 -9.79 0.60
C SER A 6 -5.34 -10.53 -0.55
N ASN A 7 -6.68 -10.54 -0.59
CA ASN A 7 -7.44 -11.12 -1.71
C ASN A 7 -7.31 -10.27 -2.97
N THR A 8 -7.31 -8.94 -2.81
CA THR A 8 -7.15 -7.99 -3.93
C THR A 8 -5.77 -8.13 -4.57
N ILE A 9 -4.72 -8.35 -3.76
CA ILE A 9 -3.36 -8.56 -4.24
C ILE A 9 -3.22 -9.93 -4.93
N LYS A 10 -3.76 -11.00 -4.34
CA LYS A 10 -3.60 -12.37 -4.86
C LYS A 10 -4.36 -12.64 -6.16
N GLN A 11 -5.64 -12.26 -6.23
CA GLN A 11 -6.55 -12.73 -7.28
C GLN A 11 -6.08 -12.49 -8.72
N PRO A 12 -5.40 -11.38 -9.08
CA PRO A 12 -5.00 -11.15 -10.46
C PRO A 12 -3.63 -11.75 -10.83
N LEU A 13 -2.83 -12.27 -9.90
CA LEU A 13 -1.43 -12.60 -10.17
C LEU A 13 -1.21 -14.10 -10.43
N ASN A 14 -0.56 -14.40 -11.55
CA ASN A 14 0.03 -15.71 -11.80
C ASN A 14 1.32 -15.86 -10.98
N LYS A 15 1.75 -17.10 -10.72
CA LYS A 15 3.07 -17.39 -10.16
C LYS A 15 4.18 -16.77 -11.02
N GLY A 16 5.17 -16.15 -10.38
CA GLY A 16 6.22 -15.34 -11.00
C GLY A 16 5.76 -13.92 -11.39
N GLY A 17 4.52 -13.55 -11.14
CA GLY A 17 3.98 -12.23 -11.44
C GLY A 17 4.55 -11.14 -10.54
N LEU A 18 4.84 -9.96 -11.12
CA LEU A 18 5.35 -8.81 -10.39
C LEU A 18 4.19 -7.94 -9.87
N PHE A 19 4.19 -7.66 -8.58
CA PHE A 19 3.29 -6.69 -7.96
C PHE A 19 4.06 -5.41 -7.61
N LEU A 20 3.45 -4.27 -7.91
CA LEU A 20 3.92 -2.94 -7.51
C LEU A 20 2.77 -2.17 -6.88
N SER A 21 3.00 -1.59 -5.70
CA SER A 21 2.03 -0.75 -5.01
C SER A 21 2.65 0.59 -4.64
N LEU A 22 2.15 1.66 -5.24
CA LEU A 22 2.53 3.04 -4.91
C LEU A 22 1.42 3.67 -4.07
N HIS A 23 1.73 4.10 -2.84
CA HIS A 23 0.74 4.63 -1.90
C HIS A 23 1.38 5.60 -0.90
N GLU A 24 0.54 6.33 -0.18
CA GLU A 24 0.96 7.45 0.69
C GLU A 24 1.68 7.01 1.97
N ALA A 25 1.51 5.75 2.38
CA ALA A 25 2.12 5.15 3.57
C ALA A 25 2.07 6.07 4.79
N LEU A 26 0.88 6.19 5.38
CA LEU A 26 0.66 7.15 6.47
C LEU A 26 1.46 6.78 7.72
N GLN A 27 2.07 7.80 8.32
CA GLN A 27 2.96 7.76 9.49
C GLN A 27 2.41 8.64 10.61
N GLU A 28 3.05 8.61 11.79
CA GLU A 28 2.76 9.49 12.93
C GLU A 28 1.26 9.56 13.26
N GLU A 29 0.66 8.42 13.61
CA GLU A 29 -0.78 8.32 13.88
C GLU A 29 -1.66 8.82 12.72
N ARG A 30 -1.14 8.71 11.49
CA ARG A 30 -1.78 9.16 10.24
C ARG A 30 -1.87 10.68 10.11
N THR A 31 -0.93 11.38 10.75
CA THR A 31 -0.74 12.84 10.65
C THR A 31 0.43 13.23 9.75
N GLN A 32 1.16 12.25 9.19
CA GLN A 32 2.09 12.46 8.07
C GLN A 32 1.89 11.42 6.95
N PRO A 33 2.28 11.71 5.69
CA PRO A 33 2.81 12.99 5.19
C PRO A 33 1.71 14.04 5.02
N GLU A 34 1.98 15.29 5.42
CA GLU A 34 1.02 16.40 5.37
C GLU A 34 0.37 16.55 4.00
N ALA A 35 1.17 16.44 2.94
CA ALA A 35 0.72 16.56 1.54
C ALA A 35 -0.45 15.62 1.18
N HIS A 36 -0.52 14.46 1.84
CA HIS A 36 -1.52 13.43 1.55
C HIS A 36 -2.74 13.51 2.46
N ILE A 37 -2.58 14.02 3.67
CA ILE A 37 -3.65 13.97 4.68
C ILE A 37 -4.78 14.91 4.34
N THR A 38 -4.47 16.10 3.86
CA THR A 38 -5.50 17.07 3.48
C THR A 38 -6.40 16.52 2.37
N GLY A 39 -5.82 15.84 1.38
CA GLY A 39 -6.58 15.18 0.30
C GLY A 39 -7.39 13.97 0.77
N ARG A 40 -6.97 13.30 1.84
CA ARG A 40 -7.60 12.08 2.37
C ARG A 40 -8.58 12.33 3.51
N PHE A 41 -8.62 13.55 4.06
CA PHE A 41 -9.49 13.90 5.18
C PHE A 41 -10.98 13.74 4.85
N LEU A 42 -11.45 14.33 3.75
CA LEU A 42 -12.87 14.22 3.34
C LEU A 42 -13.29 12.77 3.05
N PRO A 43 -12.54 11.97 2.26
CA PRO A 43 -12.83 10.54 2.10
C PRO A 43 -12.86 9.75 3.40
N ALA A 44 -11.96 10.05 4.36
CA ALA A 44 -11.94 9.38 5.65
C ALA A 44 -13.20 9.67 6.47
N LEU A 45 -13.66 10.92 6.49
CA LEU A 45 -14.91 11.32 7.16
C LEU A 45 -16.14 10.71 6.50
N SER A 46 -16.13 10.51 5.18
CA SER A 46 -17.23 9.87 4.46
C SER A 46 -17.22 8.33 4.55
N GLY A 47 -16.46 7.75 5.48
CA GLY A 47 -16.37 6.30 5.69
C GLY A 47 -15.52 5.55 4.66
N SER A 48 -14.84 6.26 3.76
CA SER A 48 -13.96 5.69 2.72
C SER A 48 -12.49 5.88 3.11
N ASN A 49 -12.10 5.31 4.25
CA ASN A 49 -10.73 5.35 4.73
C ASN A 49 -9.85 4.32 3.99
N LEU A 50 -9.37 4.69 2.80
CA LEU A 50 -8.62 3.82 1.91
C LEU A 50 -7.09 3.98 2.02
N SER A 51 -6.61 4.76 2.98
CA SER A 51 -5.17 4.98 3.18
C SER A 51 -4.60 3.97 4.17
N PHE A 52 -3.44 3.42 3.87
CA PHE A 52 -2.77 2.44 4.71
C PHE A 52 -1.69 3.09 5.57
N ASN A 53 -1.45 2.50 6.75
CA ASN A 53 -0.26 2.84 7.54
C ASN A 53 0.98 2.35 6.80
N ASP A 54 2.11 2.99 7.05
CA ASP A 54 3.40 2.53 6.53
C ASP A 54 3.64 1.05 6.85
N GLY A 55 4.18 0.33 5.86
CA GLY A 55 4.48 -1.09 5.92
C GLY A 55 3.28 -2.04 5.88
N PHE A 56 2.03 -1.54 5.92
CA PHE A 56 0.86 -2.43 5.95
C PHE A 56 0.78 -3.31 4.69
N ILE A 57 0.88 -2.74 3.49
CA ILE A 57 0.80 -3.51 2.24
C ILE A 57 1.97 -4.50 2.14
N PHE A 58 3.20 -4.04 2.42
CA PHE A 58 4.38 -4.90 2.47
C PHE A 58 4.20 -6.12 3.38
N SER A 59 3.64 -5.93 4.59
CA SER A 59 3.36 -7.03 5.52
C SER A 59 2.30 -8.00 4.98
N GLN A 60 1.31 -7.49 4.24
CA GLN A 60 0.32 -8.33 3.59
C GLN A 60 0.94 -9.15 2.45
N MET A 61 1.86 -8.58 1.68
CA MET A 61 2.63 -9.28 0.65
C MET A 61 3.47 -10.42 1.24
N GLU A 62 4.15 -10.16 2.35
CA GLU A 62 4.92 -11.18 3.06
C GLU A 62 4.04 -12.35 3.51
N ALA A 63 2.91 -12.05 4.15
CA ALA A 63 1.96 -13.05 4.65
C ALA A 63 1.34 -13.92 3.55
N ILE A 64 1.41 -13.49 2.29
CA ILE A 64 0.75 -14.16 1.17
C ILE A 64 1.70 -14.84 0.19
N GLY A 65 3.00 -14.89 0.46
CA GLY A 65 3.97 -15.67 -0.31
C GLY A 65 4.67 -14.88 -1.42
N PHE A 66 4.81 -13.57 -1.26
CA PHE A 66 5.72 -12.81 -2.11
C PHE A 66 7.18 -13.06 -1.75
N SER A 67 8.04 -13.05 -2.76
CA SER A 67 9.49 -13.14 -2.65
C SER A 67 10.16 -11.94 -3.34
N HIS A 68 11.49 -11.83 -3.20
CA HIS A 68 12.27 -10.73 -3.78
C HIS A 68 11.70 -9.34 -3.45
N MET A 69 11.13 -9.22 -2.25
CA MET A 69 10.41 -8.01 -1.86
C MET A 69 11.37 -6.88 -1.54
N ARG A 70 11.01 -5.68 -1.97
CA ARG A 70 11.70 -4.44 -1.59
C ARG A 70 10.70 -3.31 -1.47
N HIS A 71 11.06 -2.31 -0.70
CA HIS A 71 10.33 -1.05 -0.64
C HIS A 71 11.28 0.12 -0.82
N GLN A 72 10.75 1.22 -1.30
CA GLN A 72 11.48 2.49 -1.34
C GLN A 72 10.51 3.66 -1.22
N TYR A 73 11.01 4.76 -0.66
CA TYR A 73 10.34 6.05 -0.70
C TYR A 73 10.74 6.80 -1.95
N ILE A 74 9.76 7.38 -2.65
CA ILE A 74 9.93 8.13 -3.87
C ILE A 74 9.36 9.51 -3.65
N ASP A 75 10.19 10.54 -3.77
CA ASP A 75 9.72 11.92 -3.76
C ASP A 75 9.02 12.22 -5.09
N THR A 76 7.80 12.73 -5.00
CA THR A 76 6.99 13.13 -6.16
C THR A 76 6.52 14.57 -6.01
N PRO A 77 6.08 15.24 -7.08
CA PRO A 77 5.53 16.60 -6.99
C PRO A 77 4.31 16.73 -6.04
N ILE A 78 3.65 15.62 -5.70
CA ILE A 78 2.51 15.58 -4.77
C ILE A 78 2.89 15.10 -3.37
N GLY A 79 4.18 15.05 -3.04
CA GLY A 79 4.70 14.54 -1.78
C GLY A 79 5.35 13.16 -1.92
N GLN A 80 5.96 12.71 -0.82
CA GLN A 80 6.65 11.42 -0.78
C GLN A 80 5.64 10.27 -0.82
N LEU A 81 5.90 9.25 -1.65
CA LEU A 81 5.11 8.03 -1.75
C LEU A 81 5.99 6.83 -1.45
N ARG A 82 5.39 5.77 -0.90
CA ARG A 82 6.03 4.47 -0.73
C ARG A 82 5.71 3.58 -1.92
N LEU A 83 6.73 2.96 -2.49
CA LEU A 83 6.62 1.92 -3.50
C LEU A 83 7.02 0.57 -2.88
N ASP A 84 6.06 -0.33 -2.74
CA ASP A 84 6.30 -1.74 -2.40
C ASP A 84 6.34 -2.59 -3.69
N ILE A 85 7.32 -3.49 -3.80
CA ILE A 85 7.54 -4.35 -4.97
C ILE A 85 7.79 -5.78 -4.50
N GLY A 86 7.24 -6.77 -5.20
CA GLY A 86 7.54 -8.17 -4.95
C GLY A 86 7.10 -9.10 -6.08
N VAL A 87 7.69 -10.29 -6.14
CA VAL A 87 7.32 -11.35 -7.07
C VAL A 87 6.43 -12.37 -6.35
N PHE A 88 5.26 -12.66 -6.91
CA PHE A 88 4.32 -13.60 -6.31
C PHE A 88 4.76 -15.05 -6.59
N GLU A 89 5.07 -15.82 -5.55
CA GLU A 89 5.53 -17.22 -5.68
C GLU A 89 4.57 -18.25 -5.06
N GLY A 90 3.53 -17.77 -4.37
CA GLY A 90 2.56 -18.58 -3.61
C GLY A 90 1.38 -19.10 -4.42
#